data_AF-A0A077RS44-F1
#
_entry.id   AF-A0A077RS44-F1
#
_cell.length_a   1.000
_cell.length_b   1.000
_cell.length_c   1.000
_cell.angle_alpha   90.00
_cell.angle_beta   90.00
_cell.angle_gamma   90.00
#
_symmetry.space_group_name_H-M   'P 1'
#
loop_
_entity.id
_entity.type
_entity.pdbx_description
1 polymer ?
#
loop_
_entity_poly.entity_id
_entity_poly.type
_entity_poly.pdbx_seq_one_letter_code
_entity_poly.pdbx_strand_id
1 'polypeptide(L)'
;MAEEPSAKRHHAETSDKRSNLVDINVPGEKREYTTTLKGVELHGNETLEIVCTSVPEKADEVISRLWMKLGGRVRRIVGVGVHYTNEDEPPQKAAVLQLCVDELCLVYHIAAATKWPKRLTEMLQHEKSVTFAGFSIESDKEKLKLSGMEINPNKFIDIQRKWRVPYTGKEYDSLTDVAASVIHPFHKGMKNKINTQEDYKLWGTSELPGNLIETTIAASIYTAHKAETSLSQAHSRRSKAMAEEPSAKRHHGDTSNKSSNLADVHVPGEKHEYTKTLKGVELNGKETLEIVCTSEPDKADQMMSRPKRLKDLLQEEKLYTFVAFSIGGDKKKLGKSVLEINPNNFIDMQRKWKDPKTNKYYDSLADVAGGVIHPFYEGMKKKMKREDHKLWATSPLPDNLITYAGIDAYATYKS
;
A
#
# COMPACT_ATOMS: atom_id res chain seq x y z
N MET A 1 25.93 18.67 87.02
CA MET A 1 25.13 19.11 85.86
C MET A 1 26.06 19.14 84.66
N ALA A 2 25.85 18.53 83.51
CA ALA A 2 25.14 17.31 83.07
C ALA A 2 25.75 17.00 81.69
N GLU A 3 25.98 15.73 81.39
CA GLU A 3 26.57 15.21 80.14
C GLU A 3 25.62 15.32 78.92
N GLU A 4 26.22 15.53 77.73
CA GLU A 4 25.90 15.05 76.35
C GLU A 4 24.45 15.17 75.78
N PRO A 5 24.16 14.97 74.45
CA PRO A 5 24.93 14.22 73.45
C PRO A 5 25.03 14.77 72.00
N SER A 6 25.96 14.13 71.30
CA SER A 6 26.14 13.98 69.84
C SER A 6 24.84 13.83 69.01
N ALA A 7 24.79 14.53 67.86
CA ALA A 7 23.77 14.30 66.83
C ALA A 7 24.41 14.21 65.43
N LYS A 8 24.49 12.98 64.91
CA LYS A 8 24.66 12.65 63.49
C LYS A 8 23.51 13.23 62.67
N ARG A 9 23.77 13.94 61.57
CA ARG A 9 22.84 14.04 60.43
C ARG A 9 23.56 14.06 59.08
N HIS A 10 23.58 12.85 58.50
CA HIS A 10 23.35 12.50 57.11
C HIS A 10 23.70 13.53 56.03
N HIS A 11 24.78 13.22 55.29
CA HIS A 11 24.94 13.61 53.90
C HIS A 11 23.67 13.22 53.13
N ALA A 12 22.98 14.22 52.59
CA ALA A 12 21.99 14.02 51.56
C ALA A 12 22.72 13.65 50.28
N GLU A 13 22.85 12.34 50.02
CA GLU A 13 23.07 11.84 48.67
C GLU A 13 21.92 12.35 47.81
N THR A 14 22.24 13.25 46.89
CA THR A 14 21.38 13.59 45.77
C THR A 14 21.05 12.29 45.06
N SER A 15 19.81 11.82 45.20
CA SER A 15 19.31 10.68 44.45
C SER A 15 19.33 11.06 42.96
N ASP A 16 20.41 10.72 42.29
CA ASP A 16 20.42 10.59 40.85
C ASP A 16 19.30 9.62 40.51
N LYS A 17 18.22 10.15 39.93
CA LYS A 17 17.19 9.37 39.26
C LYS A 17 17.86 8.68 38.08
N ARG A 18 18.57 7.59 38.37
CA ARG A 18 19.11 6.65 37.40
C ARG A 18 17.90 6.17 36.60
N SER A 19 17.82 6.64 35.37
CA SER A 19 16.79 6.26 34.40
C SER A 19 16.66 4.74 34.38
N ASN A 20 15.46 4.23 34.65
CA ASN A 20 15.11 2.81 34.55
C ASN A 20 15.20 2.33 33.10
N LEU A 21 16.41 2.21 32.55
CA LEU A 21 16.67 1.54 31.28
C LEU A 21 16.74 0.05 31.59
N VAL A 22 15.85 -0.72 30.94
CA VAL A 22 15.82 -2.18 31.05
C VAL A 22 16.92 -2.74 30.15
N ASP A 23 17.81 -3.56 30.72
CA ASP A 23 18.87 -4.23 29.97
C ASP A 23 18.28 -5.29 29.01
N ILE A 24 18.90 -5.44 27.84
CA ILE A 24 18.46 -6.41 26.82
C ILE A 24 19.11 -7.76 27.09
N ASN A 25 18.30 -8.77 27.40
CA ASN A 25 18.75 -10.16 27.60
C ASN A 25 18.45 -11.05 26.37
N VAL A 26 18.95 -10.64 25.20
CA VAL A 26 18.89 -11.38 23.94
C VAL A 26 20.30 -11.85 23.57
N PRO A 27 20.53 -13.13 23.21
CA PRO A 27 21.82 -13.63 22.76
C PRO A 27 22.34 -12.89 21.53
N GLY A 28 23.66 -12.71 21.46
CA GLY A 28 24.35 -12.04 20.36
C GLY A 28 25.57 -11.25 20.82
N GLU A 29 26.50 -11.00 19.90
CA GLU A 29 27.66 -10.13 20.18
C GLU A 29 27.18 -8.69 20.37
N LYS A 30 27.36 -8.16 21.59
CA LYS A 30 26.95 -6.80 21.92
C LYS A 30 27.91 -5.81 21.29
N ARG A 31 27.40 -4.94 20.43
CA ARG A 31 28.18 -3.92 19.74
C ARG A 31 27.32 -2.74 19.37
N GLU A 32 27.80 -1.55 19.69
CA GLU A 32 27.18 -0.29 19.28
C GLU A 32 27.58 0.05 17.85
N TYR A 33 26.59 0.22 16.97
CA TYR A 33 26.80 0.69 15.61
C TYR A 33 25.55 1.40 15.07
N THR A 34 25.75 2.19 14.01
CA THR A 34 24.66 2.81 13.24
C THR A 34 25.02 2.85 11.77
N THR A 35 24.10 2.36 10.94
CA THR A 35 24.18 2.43 9.47
C THR A 35 22.95 3.16 8.96
N THR A 36 23.15 4.18 8.14
CA THR A 36 22.05 4.91 7.49
C THR A 36 22.12 4.71 5.99
N LEU A 37 21.04 4.20 5.40
CA LEU A 37 20.87 4.08 3.96
C LEU A 37 19.84 5.14 3.51
N LYS A 38 20.18 5.92 2.48
CA LYS A 38 19.31 6.94 1.90
C LYS A 38 19.17 6.68 0.42
N GLY A 39 18.00 7.00 -0.14
CA GLY A 39 17.77 6.83 -1.58
C GLY A 39 17.55 5.37 -1.97
N VAL A 40 17.13 4.51 -1.04
CA VAL A 40 16.82 3.11 -1.36
C VAL A 40 15.60 3.08 -2.26
N GLU A 41 15.82 2.78 -3.54
CA GLU A 41 14.79 2.86 -4.57
C GLU A 41 13.71 1.79 -4.39
N LEU A 42 12.47 2.25 -4.43
CA LEU A 42 11.28 1.42 -4.52
C LEU A 42 10.62 1.63 -5.89
N HIS A 43 9.48 0.97 -6.08
CA HIS A 43 8.67 1.18 -7.28
C HIS A 43 8.16 2.64 -7.38
N GLY A 44 8.27 3.23 -8.57
CA GLY A 44 7.59 4.50 -8.88
C GLY A 44 8.29 5.78 -8.41
N ASN A 45 9.63 5.80 -8.42
CA ASN A 45 10.49 6.91 -7.96
C ASN A 45 10.39 7.24 -6.45
N GLU A 46 9.80 6.34 -5.67
CA GLU A 46 9.81 6.45 -4.21
C GLU A 46 11.16 5.98 -3.66
N THR A 47 11.66 6.65 -2.63
CA THR A 47 12.93 6.29 -1.99
C THR A 47 12.79 6.24 -0.49
N LEU A 48 13.41 5.24 0.14
CA LEU A 48 13.42 5.09 1.59
C LEU A 48 14.68 5.68 2.23
N GLU A 49 14.50 6.21 3.43
CA GLU A 49 15.53 6.39 4.43
C GLU A 49 15.42 5.29 5.48
N ILE A 50 16.51 4.57 5.67
CA ILE A 50 16.63 3.47 6.62
C ILE A 50 17.71 3.81 7.62
N VAL A 51 17.40 3.71 8.90
CA VAL A 51 18.39 3.79 9.98
C VAL A 51 18.43 2.46 10.71
N CYS A 52 19.52 1.71 10.51
CA CYS A 52 19.83 0.51 11.28
C CYS A 52 20.76 0.88 12.44
N THR A 53 20.40 0.53 13.67
CA THR A 53 21.19 0.89 14.84
C THR A 53 20.99 -0.07 15.99
N SER A 54 22.03 -0.27 16.78
CA SER A 54 21.98 -0.89 18.12
C SER A 54 22.13 0.16 19.24
N VAL A 55 22.28 1.44 18.89
CA VAL A 55 22.49 2.56 19.81
C VAL A 55 21.14 3.12 20.27
N PRO A 56 20.78 3.04 21.56
CA PRO A 56 19.48 3.46 22.08
C PRO A 56 19.16 4.94 21.80
N GLU A 57 20.13 5.84 21.96
CA GLU A 57 19.96 7.28 21.76
C GLU A 57 19.66 7.60 20.29
N LYS A 58 20.30 6.87 19.37
CA LYS A 58 20.05 7.02 17.93
C LYS A 58 18.68 6.49 17.56
N ALA A 59 18.27 5.36 18.12
CA ALA A 59 16.92 4.84 17.94
C ALA A 59 15.87 5.84 18.44
N ASP A 60 16.08 6.47 19.60
CA ASP A 60 15.19 7.49 20.16
C ASP A 60 15.09 8.74 19.25
N GLU A 61 16.19 9.17 18.62
CA GLU A 61 16.18 10.23 17.60
C GLU A 61 15.27 9.85 16.42
N VAL A 62 15.42 8.64 15.87
CA VAL A 62 14.60 8.18 14.74
C VAL A 62 13.14 8.02 15.14
N ILE A 63 12.84 7.49 16.32
CA ILE A 63 11.47 7.36 16.83
C ILE A 63 10.81 8.74 16.97
N SER A 64 11.56 9.77 17.38
CA SER A 64 11.06 11.14 17.41
C SER A 64 10.66 11.64 16.01
N ARG A 65 11.44 11.28 14.97
CA ARG A 65 11.12 11.59 13.57
C ARG A 65 9.90 10.83 13.06
N LEU A 66 9.74 9.55 13.43
CA LEU A 66 8.52 8.78 13.15
C LEU A 66 7.30 9.46 13.76
N TRP A 67 7.38 9.89 15.03
CA TRP A 67 6.31 10.62 15.70
C TRP A 67 5.92 11.92 14.99
N MET A 68 6.90 12.70 14.52
CA MET A 68 6.63 13.90 13.73
C MET A 68 5.85 13.57 12.45
N LYS A 69 6.20 12.49 11.76
CA LYS A 69 5.47 12.05 10.56
C LYS A 69 4.04 11.61 10.86
N LEU A 70 3.79 11.01 12.02
CA LEU A 70 2.44 10.62 12.47
C LEU A 70 1.56 11.82 12.88
N GLY A 71 2.16 13.00 13.12
CA GLY A 71 1.47 14.23 13.49
C GLY A 71 0.39 14.64 12.49
N GLY A 72 -0.73 15.17 12.97
CA GLY A 72 -1.83 15.68 12.13
C GLY A 72 -2.67 14.63 11.41
N ARG A 73 -2.34 13.33 11.54
CA ARG A 73 -3.10 12.26 10.87
C ARG A 73 -4.30 11.79 11.67
N VAL A 74 -5.41 11.53 10.96
CA VAL A 74 -6.62 10.91 11.51
C VAL A 74 -6.33 9.48 11.99
N ARG A 75 -5.50 8.73 11.26
CA ARG A 75 -5.01 7.40 11.65
C ARG A 75 -3.48 7.45 11.72
N ARG A 76 -2.90 7.06 12.85
CA ARG A 76 -1.44 6.98 13.03
C ARG A 76 -1.03 5.52 12.97
N ILE A 77 -0.73 5.08 11.75
CA ILE A 77 -0.36 3.69 11.47
C ILE A 77 1.17 3.63 11.41
N VAL A 78 1.74 2.61 12.07
CA VAL A 78 3.17 2.29 12.03
C VAL A 78 3.29 0.88 11.50
N GLY A 79 4.02 0.70 10.39
CA GLY A 79 4.40 -0.65 9.97
C GLY A 79 5.36 -1.24 11.00
N VAL A 80 5.16 -2.51 11.35
CA VAL A 80 6.06 -3.25 12.25
C VAL A 80 6.38 -4.63 11.69
N GLY A 81 7.59 -5.10 11.97
CA GLY A 81 8.01 -6.48 11.72
C GLY A 81 9.19 -6.84 12.61
N VAL A 82 9.34 -8.14 12.86
CA VAL A 82 10.34 -8.67 13.78
C VAL A 82 11.06 -9.85 13.11
N HIS A 83 12.38 -9.87 13.23
CA HIS A 83 13.19 -11.04 12.92
C HIS A 83 13.71 -11.68 14.19
N TYR A 84 13.86 -12.99 14.16
CA TYR A 84 14.13 -13.79 15.34
C TYR A 84 15.56 -14.36 15.33
N THR A 85 16.03 -14.80 16.48
CA THR A 85 17.27 -15.58 16.63
C THR A 85 17.15 -16.96 15.96
N ASN A 86 18.24 -17.73 15.90
CA ASN A 86 18.23 -19.06 15.28
C ASN A 86 17.20 -20.01 15.94
N GLU A 87 16.53 -20.83 15.15
CA GLU A 87 15.55 -21.83 15.62
C GLU A 87 16.21 -22.98 16.38
N ASP A 88 17.47 -23.28 16.06
CA ASP A 88 18.26 -24.35 16.69
C ASP A 88 18.53 -24.09 18.19
N GLU A 89 18.35 -22.85 18.66
CA GLU A 89 18.60 -22.44 20.05
C GLU A 89 17.33 -21.87 20.72
N PRO A 90 16.42 -22.74 21.21
CA PRO A 90 15.23 -22.31 21.91
C PRO A 90 15.54 -21.75 23.32
N PRO A 91 14.75 -20.78 23.83
CA PRO A 91 13.64 -20.12 23.14
C PRO A 91 14.15 -19.08 22.14
N GLN A 92 13.59 -19.13 20.93
CA GLN A 92 13.86 -18.11 19.91
C GLN A 92 13.34 -16.75 20.39
N LYS A 93 14.18 -15.71 20.31
CA LYS A 93 13.88 -14.34 20.76
C LYS A 93 13.85 -13.36 19.59
N ALA A 94 13.33 -12.16 19.81
CA ALA A 94 13.40 -11.08 18.84
C ALA A 94 14.85 -10.58 18.72
N ALA A 95 15.44 -10.75 17.55
CA ALA A 95 16.80 -10.32 17.24
C ALA A 95 16.81 -8.92 16.61
N VAL A 96 15.80 -8.60 15.81
CA VAL A 96 15.66 -7.30 15.16
C VAL A 96 14.21 -6.85 15.24
N LEU A 97 14.00 -5.61 15.67
CA LEU A 97 12.71 -4.92 15.56
C LEU A 97 12.80 -3.86 14.49
N GLN A 98 11.76 -3.75 13.69
CA GLN A 98 11.73 -2.81 12.60
C GLN A 98 10.41 -2.03 12.64
N LEU A 99 10.48 -0.72 12.38
CA LEU A 99 9.35 0.20 12.45
C LEU A 99 9.39 1.12 11.24
N CYS A 100 8.26 1.36 10.57
CA CYS A 100 8.21 2.27 9.43
C CYS A 100 7.00 3.19 9.42
N VAL A 101 7.23 4.45 9.05
CA VAL A 101 6.20 5.46 8.79
C VAL A 101 6.59 6.21 7.52
N ASP A 102 5.79 6.01 6.48
CA ASP A 102 6.07 6.47 5.11
C ASP A 102 7.47 6.04 4.66
N GLU A 103 8.27 6.99 4.20
CA GLU A 103 9.61 6.78 3.66
C GLU A 103 10.71 6.63 4.71
N LEU A 104 10.38 6.62 6.02
CA LEU A 104 11.38 6.50 7.10
C LEU A 104 11.16 5.21 7.86
N CYS A 105 12.18 4.35 7.88
CA CYS A 105 12.18 3.12 8.66
C CYS A 105 13.36 3.06 9.66
N LEU A 106 13.06 2.59 10.87
CA LEU A 106 14.04 2.22 11.90
C LEU A 106 14.23 0.70 11.88
N VAL A 107 15.47 0.24 11.96
CA VAL A 107 15.85 -1.13 12.28
C VAL A 107 16.66 -1.13 13.54
N TYR A 108 16.04 -1.58 14.62
CA TYR A 108 16.69 -1.73 15.91
C TYR A 108 17.24 -3.15 16.04
N HIS A 109 18.56 -3.27 16.05
CA HIS A 109 19.23 -4.56 16.18
C HIS A 109 19.34 -4.95 17.66
N ILE A 110 18.30 -5.62 18.16
CA ILE A 110 18.14 -6.03 19.57
C ILE A 110 19.28 -6.95 20.00
N ALA A 111 19.66 -7.92 19.16
CA ALA A 111 20.74 -8.87 19.49
C ALA A 111 22.08 -8.18 19.74
N ALA A 112 22.41 -7.12 19.00
CA ALA A 112 23.61 -6.32 19.19
C ALA A 112 23.49 -5.22 20.27
N ALA A 113 22.26 -4.87 20.67
CA ALA A 113 22.01 -3.79 21.63
C ALA A 113 22.13 -4.25 23.10
N THR A 114 22.54 -3.32 23.95
CA THR A 114 22.69 -3.51 25.40
C THR A 114 21.45 -3.05 26.19
N LYS A 115 20.70 -2.05 25.67
CA LYS A 115 19.57 -1.43 26.37
C LYS A 115 18.41 -1.16 25.43
N TRP A 116 17.20 -1.04 25.95
CA TRP A 116 16.05 -0.59 25.18
C TRP A 116 16.03 0.94 24.98
N PRO A 117 15.67 1.46 23.79
CA PRO A 117 15.43 2.89 23.59
C PRO A 117 14.22 3.33 24.42
N LYS A 118 14.32 4.48 25.09
CA LYS A 118 13.27 4.92 26.03
C LYS A 118 11.95 5.24 25.29
N ARG A 119 12.05 5.93 24.15
CA ARG A 119 10.89 6.33 23.35
C ARG A 119 10.25 5.15 22.63
N LEU A 120 10.99 4.05 22.47
CA LEU A 120 10.43 2.83 21.88
C LEU A 120 9.35 2.26 22.79
N THR A 121 9.66 2.08 24.08
CA THR A 121 8.70 1.60 25.08
C THR A 121 7.46 2.48 25.12
N GLU A 122 7.65 3.81 25.13
CA GLU A 122 6.55 4.78 25.11
C GLU A 122 5.68 4.62 23.85
N MET A 123 6.28 4.41 22.69
CA MET A 123 5.54 4.25 21.42
C MET A 123 4.78 2.92 21.36
N LEU A 124 5.41 1.79 21.72
CA LEU A 124 4.80 0.46 21.66
C LEU A 124 3.62 0.31 22.62
N GLN A 125 3.66 1.01 23.76
CA GLN A 125 2.61 1.02 24.77
C GLN A 125 1.59 2.14 24.60
N HIS A 126 1.73 3.01 23.58
CA HIS A 126 0.93 4.21 23.45
C HIS A 126 -0.57 3.92 23.22
N GLU A 127 -1.39 4.09 24.26
CA GLU A 127 -2.80 3.64 24.27
C GLU A 127 -3.74 4.38 23.30
N LYS A 128 -3.50 5.67 23.06
CA LYS A 128 -4.55 6.53 22.48
C LYS A 128 -4.52 6.68 20.96
N SER A 129 -3.36 6.56 20.30
CA SER A 129 -3.25 7.08 18.93
C SER A 129 -2.50 6.24 17.91
N VAL A 130 -1.61 5.32 18.31
CA VAL A 130 -0.81 4.54 17.36
C VAL A 130 -1.45 3.18 17.14
N THR A 131 -1.40 2.68 15.91
CA THR A 131 -1.79 1.31 15.56
C THR A 131 -0.67 0.67 14.75
N PHE A 132 -0.22 -0.50 15.19
CA PHE A 132 0.86 -1.24 14.56
C PHE A 132 0.31 -2.20 13.50
N ALA A 133 0.74 -2.06 12.25
CA ALA A 133 0.34 -2.93 11.16
C ALA A 133 1.49 -3.88 10.83
N GLY A 134 1.24 -5.18 10.94
CA GLY A 134 2.21 -6.23 10.62
C GLY A 134 1.52 -7.43 9.97
N PHE A 135 2.29 -8.32 9.38
CA PHE A 135 1.78 -9.55 8.77
C PHE A 135 2.08 -10.73 9.69
N SER A 136 1.05 -11.46 10.13
CA SER A 136 1.22 -12.52 11.13
C SER A 136 1.83 -12.01 12.45
N ILE A 137 1.51 -10.77 12.80
CA ILE A 137 2.07 -9.99 13.93
C ILE A 137 1.86 -10.63 15.31
N GLU A 138 0.96 -11.59 15.44
CA GLU A 138 0.78 -12.30 16.72
C GLU A 138 2.04 -13.06 17.12
N SER A 139 2.70 -13.73 16.18
CA SER A 139 3.97 -14.41 16.43
C SER A 139 5.07 -13.39 16.79
N ASP A 140 5.11 -12.24 16.12
CA ASP A 140 6.03 -11.15 16.44
C ASP A 140 5.87 -10.64 17.88
N LYS A 141 4.62 -10.48 18.33
CA LYS A 141 4.30 -10.04 19.69
C LYS A 141 4.81 -11.02 20.74
N GLU A 142 4.62 -12.31 20.52
CA GLU A 142 5.11 -13.35 21.43
C GLU A 142 6.64 -13.31 21.56
N LYS A 143 7.36 -13.21 20.44
CA LYS A 143 8.83 -13.18 20.41
C LYS A 143 9.39 -11.89 21.01
N LEU A 144 8.74 -10.75 20.78
CA LEU A 144 9.08 -9.49 21.45
C LEU A 144 8.87 -9.59 22.96
N LYS A 145 7.74 -10.17 23.40
CA LYS A 145 7.41 -10.34 24.82
C LYS A 145 8.44 -11.18 25.55
N LEU A 146 8.89 -12.28 24.94
CA LEU A 146 9.99 -13.12 25.43
C LEU A 146 11.33 -12.36 25.51
N SER A 147 11.46 -11.26 24.77
CA SER A 147 12.66 -10.41 24.75
C SER A 147 12.57 -9.23 25.73
N GLY A 148 11.46 -9.10 26.47
CA GLY A 148 11.24 -8.04 27.46
C GLY A 148 10.53 -6.79 26.91
N MET A 149 9.89 -6.88 25.75
CA MET A 149 9.14 -5.76 25.15
C MET A 149 7.77 -6.21 24.65
N GLU A 150 6.73 -5.39 24.79
CA GLU A 150 5.38 -5.76 24.37
C GLU A 150 4.78 -4.66 23.49
N ILE A 151 4.18 -5.06 22.36
CA ILE A 151 3.27 -4.20 21.59
C ILE A 151 1.93 -4.22 22.30
N ASN A 152 1.30 -3.06 22.49
CA ASN A 152 -0.01 -2.98 23.11
C ASN A 152 -1.01 -3.96 22.44
N PRO A 153 -1.61 -4.89 23.21
CA PRO A 153 -2.42 -5.98 22.66
C PRO A 153 -3.72 -5.51 22.00
N ASN A 154 -4.12 -4.26 22.18
CA ASN A 154 -5.33 -3.70 21.60
C ASN A 154 -5.04 -2.74 20.42
N LYS A 155 -3.78 -2.58 20.04
CA LYS A 155 -3.33 -1.53 19.10
C LYS A 155 -2.53 -2.09 17.94
N PHE A 156 -2.98 -3.21 17.41
CA PHE A 156 -2.37 -3.81 16.24
C PHE A 156 -3.41 -4.21 15.19
N ILE A 157 -2.94 -4.31 13.95
CA ILE A 157 -3.66 -4.83 12.80
C ILE A 157 -2.81 -5.96 12.24
N ASP A 158 -3.33 -7.18 12.34
CA ASP A 158 -2.79 -8.30 11.59
C ASP A 158 -3.34 -8.25 10.16
N ILE A 159 -2.49 -7.84 9.23
CA ILE A 159 -2.82 -7.71 7.81
C ILE A 159 -3.28 -9.05 7.23
N GLN A 160 -2.67 -10.17 7.66
CA GLN A 160 -3.00 -11.50 7.17
C GLN A 160 -4.44 -11.89 7.54
N ARG A 161 -4.87 -11.54 8.77
CA ARG A 161 -6.21 -11.86 9.29
C ARG A 161 -7.28 -10.85 8.85
N LYS A 162 -6.90 -9.59 8.71
CA LYS A 162 -7.83 -8.51 8.36
C LYS A 162 -8.19 -8.53 6.89
N TRP A 163 -7.25 -8.91 6.03
CA TRP A 163 -7.42 -8.86 4.58
C TRP A 163 -7.37 -10.26 3.97
N ARG A 164 -8.24 -10.49 2.99
CA ARG A 164 -8.36 -11.78 2.29
C ARG A 164 -8.06 -11.61 0.83
N VAL A 165 -7.50 -12.65 0.24
CA VAL A 165 -7.32 -12.78 -1.20
C VAL A 165 -8.70 -12.59 -1.86
N PRO A 166 -8.83 -11.63 -2.78
CA PRO A 166 -10.07 -11.43 -3.53
C PRO A 166 -10.54 -12.73 -4.19
N TYR A 167 -11.85 -12.91 -4.33
CA TYR A 167 -12.53 -14.06 -4.96
C TYR A 167 -12.44 -15.40 -4.21
N THR A 168 -11.28 -15.75 -3.67
CA THR A 168 -11.12 -17.01 -2.92
C THR A 168 -11.51 -16.88 -1.46
N GLY A 169 -11.45 -15.65 -0.91
CA GLY A 169 -11.70 -15.39 0.51
C GLY A 169 -10.63 -15.99 1.44
N LYS A 170 -9.57 -16.57 0.88
CA LYS A 170 -8.47 -17.18 1.63
C LYS A 170 -7.55 -16.12 2.24
N GLU A 171 -6.79 -16.50 3.25
CA GLU A 171 -5.72 -15.64 3.78
C GLU A 171 -4.61 -15.49 2.73
N TYR A 172 -3.86 -14.41 2.82
CA TYR A 172 -2.65 -14.27 2.01
C TYR A 172 -1.55 -15.18 2.58
N ASP A 173 -0.78 -15.80 1.69
CA ASP A 173 0.33 -16.67 2.08
C ASP A 173 1.57 -15.89 2.52
N SER A 174 1.72 -14.64 2.04
CA SER A 174 2.84 -13.79 2.41
C SER A 174 2.53 -12.30 2.29
N LEU A 175 3.35 -11.49 2.95
CA LEU A 175 3.26 -10.04 2.88
C LEU A 175 3.56 -9.50 1.48
N THR A 176 4.44 -10.15 0.71
CA THR A 176 4.71 -9.80 -0.69
C THR A 176 3.51 -10.08 -1.59
N ASP A 177 2.70 -11.11 -1.28
CA ASP A 177 1.43 -11.38 -1.98
C ASP A 177 0.37 -10.31 -1.68
N VAL A 178 0.33 -9.80 -0.44
CA VAL A 178 -0.50 -8.64 -0.08
C VAL A 178 -0.04 -7.40 -0.84
N ALA A 179 1.27 -7.12 -0.81
CA ALA A 179 1.90 -5.99 -1.49
C ALA A 179 1.58 -5.96 -2.98
N ALA A 180 1.78 -7.11 -3.63
CA ALA A 180 1.50 -7.29 -5.04
C ALA A 180 0.02 -7.07 -5.36
N SER A 181 -0.86 -7.40 -4.41
CA SER A 181 -2.31 -7.24 -4.54
C SER A 181 -2.81 -5.82 -4.37
N VAL A 182 -2.24 -5.09 -3.41
CA VAL A 182 -2.80 -3.84 -2.88
C VAL A 182 -2.02 -2.63 -3.36
N ILE A 183 -0.70 -2.78 -3.56
CA ILE A 183 0.22 -1.69 -3.87
C ILE A 183 0.59 -1.77 -5.35
N HIS A 184 1.38 -2.77 -5.74
CA HIS A 184 1.88 -2.90 -7.12
C HIS A 184 2.50 -4.29 -7.39
N PRO A 185 2.32 -4.89 -8.58
CA PRO A 185 2.92 -6.19 -8.94
C PRO A 185 4.44 -6.31 -8.76
N PHE A 186 5.16 -5.17 -8.79
CA PHE A 186 6.61 -5.11 -8.54
C PHE A 186 7.04 -5.87 -7.28
N HIS A 187 6.22 -5.83 -6.22
CA HIS A 187 6.53 -6.49 -4.96
C HIS A 187 6.47 -8.03 -5.02
N LYS A 188 5.87 -8.62 -6.06
CA LYS A 188 5.81 -10.08 -6.25
C LYS A 188 7.21 -10.70 -6.41
N GLY A 189 8.14 -9.95 -7.02
CA GLY A 189 9.52 -10.39 -7.22
C GLY A 189 10.43 -10.27 -5.99
N MET A 190 9.97 -9.65 -4.90
CA MET A 190 10.80 -9.46 -3.70
C MET A 190 10.94 -10.73 -2.86
N LYS A 191 10.02 -11.69 -3.01
CA LYS A 191 10.03 -12.98 -2.27
C LYS A 191 11.31 -13.80 -2.47
N ASN A 192 11.97 -13.65 -3.62
CA ASN A 192 13.14 -14.45 -4.00
C ASN A 192 14.48 -13.78 -3.70
N LYS A 193 14.49 -12.56 -3.14
CA LYS A 193 15.73 -11.82 -2.84
C LYS A 193 16.30 -12.10 -1.44
N ILE A 194 15.50 -12.72 -0.57
CA ILE A 194 15.88 -13.08 0.81
C ILE A 194 15.55 -14.56 0.96
N ASN A 195 16.50 -15.45 0.69
CA ASN A 195 16.27 -16.87 0.98
C ASN A 195 17.53 -17.74 0.93
N THR A 196 18.59 -17.37 1.64
CA THR A 196 19.57 -18.40 2.03
C THR A 196 19.42 -18.70 3.52
N GLN A 197 19.52 -19.98 3.88
CA GLN A 197 19.57 -20.42 5.29
C GLN A 197 20.72 -19.74 6.06
N GLU A 198 21.73 -19.25 5.33
CA GLU A 198 22.90 -18.55 5.85
C GLU A 198 22.54 -17.12 6.31
N ASP A 199 21.71 -16.39 5.55
CA ASP A 199 21.25 -15.04 5.92
C ASP A 199 20.45 -15.03 7.23
N TYR A 200 19.65 -16.08 7.47
CA TYR A 200 18.88 -16.21 8.71
C TYR A 200 19.75 -16.36 9.96
N LYS A 201 20.99 -16.82 9.82
CA LYS A 201 21.93 -16.95 10.95
C LYS A 201 22.55 -15.62 11.34
N LEU A 202 22.57 -14.64 10.43
CA LEU A 202 23.22 -13.34 10.65
C LEU A 202 22.44 -12.44 11.61
N TRP A 203 21.12 -12.64 11.74
CA TRP A 203 20.25 -11.79 12.57
C TRP A 203 20.64 -11.72 14.05
N GLY A 204 21.29 -12.75 14.58
CA GLY A 204 21.69 -12.82 15.99
C GLY A 204 23.20 -12.82 16.22
N THR A 205 24.02 -12.79 15.16
CA THR A 205 25.45 -13.18 15.28
C THR A 205 26.44 -12.16 14.71
N SER A 206 26.03 -11.23 13.85
CA SER A 206 26.95 -10.23 13.28
C SER A 206 26.28 -8.90 12.99
N GLU A 207 27.07 -7.86 12.70
CA GLU A 207 26.53 -6.65 12.09
C GLU A 207 25.75 -6.99 10.81
N LEU A 208 24.60 -6.35 10.63
CA LEU A 208 23.72 -6.63 9.49
C LEU A 208 24.32 -6.01 8.22
N PRO A 209 24.57 -6.82 7.17
CA PRO A 209 25.04 -6.30 5.89
C PRO A 209 24.06 -5.30 5.27
N GLY A 210 24.56 -4.28 4.56
CA GLY A 210 23.72 -3.24 3.95
C GLY A 210 22.65 -3.78 2.99
N ASN A 211 22.99 -4.82 2.21
CA ASN A 211 22.05 -5.51 1.32
C ASN A 211 20.95 -6.26 2.10
N LEU A 212 21.26 -6.83 3.26
CA LEU A 212 20.27 -7.48 4.12
C LEU A 212 19.33 -6.43 4.73
N ILE A 213 19.87 -5.30 5.22
CA ILE A 213 19.09 -4.16 5.72
C ILE A 213 18.12 -3.65 4.64
N GLU A 214 18.62 -3.41 3.43
CA GLU A 214 17.85 -2.90 2.30
C GLU A 214 16.72 -3.85 1.89
N THR A 215 17.05 -5.12 1.64
CA THR A 215 16.09 -6.13 1.20
C THR A 215 15.02 -6.40 2.25
N THR A 216 15.42 -6.56 3.52
CA THR A 216 14.50 -6.91 4.60
C THR A 216 13.49 -5.81 4.89
N ILE A 217 13.87 -4.53 4.84
CA ILE A 217 12.94 -3.43 5.11
C ILE A 217 12.07 -3.09 3.90
N ALA A 218 12.66 -3.07 2.70
CA ALA A 218 11.94 -2.74 1.47
C ALA A 218 10.87 -3.79 1.15
N ALA A 219 11.10 -5.06 1.52
CA ALA A 219 10.16 -6.15 1.26
C ALA A 219 9.04 -6.27 2.29
N SER A 220 9.29 -6.04 3.58
CA SER A 220 8.31 -6.40 4.64
C SER A 220 7.53 -5.21 5.20
N ILE A 221 8.16 -4.19 5.76
CA ILE A 221 7.43 -3.27 6.66
C ILE A 221 6.92 -2.01 5.99
N TYR A 222 7.69 -1.46 5.05
CA TYR A 222 7.16 -0.42 4.17
C TYR A 222 5.91 -0.92 3.45
N THR A 223 5.98 -2.16 2.95
CA THR A 223 4.87 -2.88 2.37
C THR A 223 3.67 -2.99 3.32
N ALA A 224 3.87 -3.41 4.57
CA ALA A 224 2.78 -3.49 5.55
C ALA A 224 2.13 -2.12 5.81
N HIS A 225 2.95 -1.08 6.02
CA HIS A 225 2.49 0.29 6.24
C HIS A 225 1.69 0.81 5.04
N LYS A 226 2.23 0.66 3.84
CA LYS A 226 1.61 1.15 2.61
C LYS A 226 0.36 0.37 2.25
N ALA A 227 0.36 -0.96 2.40
CA ALA A 227 -0.82 -1.79 2.17
C ALA A 227 -1.97 -1.38 3.10
N GLU A 228 -1.71 -1.28 4.41
CA GLU A 228 -2.75 -0.90 5.37
C GLU A 228 -3.23 0.55 5.15
N THR A 229 -2.34 1.46 4.81
CA THR A 229 -2.72 2.85 4.50
C THR A 229 -3.60 2.93 3.25
N SER A 230 -3.23 2.22 2.17
CA SER A 230 -4.04 2.13 0.95
C SER A 230 -5.42 1.50 1.20
N LEU A 231 -5.47 0.39 1.94
CA LEU A 231 -6.72 -0.30 2.25
C LEU A 231 -7.62 0.53 3.17
N SER A 232 -7.03 1.22 4.15
CA SER A 232 -7.74 2.15 5.03
C SER A 232 -8.37 3.30 4.27
N GLN A 233 -7.66 3.87 3.28
CA GLN A 233 -8.18 4.94 2.43
C GLN A 233 -9.32 4.44 1.54
N ALA A 234 -9.17 3.28 0.91
CA ALA A 234 -10.21 2.66 0.09
C ALA A 234 -11.50 2.42 0.91
N HIS A 235 -11.37 1.87 2.13
CA HIS A 235 -12.51 1.66 3.02
C HIS A 235 -13.17 2.98 3.46
N SER A 236 -12.39 4.02 3.77
CA SER A 236 -12.94 5.32 4.17
C SER A 236 -13.72 5.99 3.04
N ARG A 237 -13.23 5.90 1.79
CA ARG A 237 -13.93 6.39 0.61
C ARG A 237 -15.27 5.67 0.41
N ARG A 238 -15.30 4.34 0.59
CA ARG A 238 -16.53 3.53 0.56
C ARG A 238 -17.56 3.98 1.58
N SER A 239 -17.16 4.16 2.85
CA SER A 239 -18.07 4.58 3.91
C SER A 239 -18.68 5.97 3.67
N LYS A 240 -17.92 6.91 3.08
CA LYS A 240 -18.45 8.22 2.69
C LYS A 240 -19.41 8.12 1.50
N ALA A 241 -19.04 7.35 0.47
CA ALA A 241 -19.90 7.15 -0.70
C ALA A 241 -21.26 6.52 -0.33
N MET A 242 -21.28 5.57 0.61
CA MET A 242 -22.52 4.94 1.11
C MET A 242 -23.38 5.86 1.99
N ALA A 243 -22.78 6.88 2.62
CA ALA A 243 -23.51 7.83 3.46
C ALA A 243 -24.17 8.97 2.65
N GLU A 244 -23.69 9.23 1.43
CA GLU A 244 -24.17 10.30 0.54
C GLU A 244 -25.22 9.81 -0.48
N GLU A 245 -25.55 8.51 -0.51
CA GLU A 245 -26.50 7.95 -1.47
C GLU A 245 -27.95 7.95 -0.90
N PRO A 246 -28.94 8.55 -1.59
CA PRO A 246 -30.34 8.45 -1.18
C PRO A 246 -30.79 6.99 -1.28
N SER A 247 -31.40 6.48 -0.21
CA SER A 247 -31.85 5.10 -0.06
C SER A 247 -32.74 4.64 -1.23
N ALA A 248 -32.13 3.98 -2.22
CA ALA A 248 -32.86 3.20 -3.22
C ALA A 248 -33.10 1.79 -2.66
N LYS A 249 -34.35 1.33 -2.80
CA LYS A 249 -34.86 0.07 -2.25
C LYS A 249 -33.95 -1.10 -2.61
N ARG A 250 -33.44 -1.80 -1.59
CA ARG A 250 -32.72 -3.08 -1.72
C ARG A 250 -33.71 -4.13 -2.23
N HIS A 251 -33.48 -4.64 -3.44
CA HIS A 251 -34.00 -5.96 -3.80
C HIS A 251 -32.94 -7.00 -3.45
N HIS A 252 -33.29 -7.90 -2.54
CA HIS A 252 -32.55 -9.13 -2.30
C HIS A 252 -32.56 -9.96 -3.59
N GLY A 253 -31.39 -10.10 -4.21
CA GLY A 253 -31.11 -11.10 -5.23
C GLY A 253 -30.17 -12.13 -4.63
N ASP A 254 -30.64 -13.37 -4.57
CA ASP A 254 -29.89 -14.53 -4.07
C ASP A 254 -28.55 -14.71 -4.77
N THR A 255 -27.49 -14.85 -3.97
CA THR A 255 -26.18 -15.29 -4.42
C THR A 255 -26.24 -16.79 -4.75
N SER A 256 -26.34 -17.13 -6.03
CA SER A 256 -26.01 -18.48 -6.49
C SER A 256 -24.58 -18.50 -7.03
N ASN A 257 -23.74 -19.29 -6.36
CA ASN A 257 -22.45 -19.74 -6.84
C ASN A 257 -22.66 -20.51 -8.15
N LYS A 258 -22.18 -19.98 -9.27
CA LYS A 258 -21.91 -20.78 -10.48
C LYS A 258 -20.51 -20.48 -10.99
N SER A 259 -19.68 -21.52 -10.94
CA SER A 259 -18.35 -21.55 -11.54
C SER A 259 -18.41 -21.36 -13.05
N SER A 260 -17.39 -20.65 -13.56
CA SER A 260 -16.74 -20.84 -14.86
C SER A 260 -17.65 -21.19 -16.06
N ASN A 261 -17.97 -20.18 -16.87
CA ASN A 261 -18.01 -20.30 -18.32
C ASN A 261 -17.54 -18.95 -18.91
N LEU A 262 -16.66 -18.99 -19.91
CA LEU A 262 -16.34 -17.82 -20.74
C LEU A 262 -17.69 -17.30 -21.26
N ALA A 263 -18.07 -16.08 -20.89
CA ALA A 263 -19.26 -15.45 -21.45
C ALA A 263 -18.86 -14.90 -22.82
N ASP A 264 -19.47 -15.41 -23.88
CA ASP A 264 -19.21 -14.89 -25.23
C ASP A 264 -19.60 -13.42 -25.33
N VAL A 265 -18.66 -12.58 -25.75
CA VAL A 265 -18.93 -11.19 -26.12
C VAL A 265 -19.76 -11.21 -27.41
N HIS A 266 -21.04 -10.89 -27.29
CA HIS A 266 -21.98 -10.86 -28.40
C HIS A 266 -21.98 -9.47 -29.06
N VAL A 267 -20.95 -9.18 -29.85
CA VAL A 267 -20.87 -8.00 -30.72
C VAL A 267 -20.83 -8.46 -32.18
N PRO A 268 -21.67 -7.93 -33.09
CA PRO A 268 -21.65 -8.29 -34.51
C PRO A 268 -20.35 -7.87 -35.20
N GLY A 269 -19.70 -8.77 -35.96
CA GLY A 269 -18.49 -8.49 -36.75
C GLY A 269 -17.65 -9.74 -37.04
N GLU A 270 -16.75 -9.67 -38.02
CA GLU A 270 -15.72 -10.70 -38.24
C GLU A 270 -14.75 -10.72 -37.05
N LYS A 271 -14.58 -11.89 -36.43
CA LYS A 271 -13.76 -12.05 -35.22
C LYS A 271 -12.37 -12.54 -35.63
N HIS A 272 -11.41 -11.62 -35.68
CA HIS A 272 -9.99 -11.94 -35.80
C HIS A 272 -9.26 -11.51 -34.53
N GLU A 273 -8.39 -12.38 -34.02
CA GLU A 273 -7.46 -12.03 -32.96
C GLU A 273 -6.40 -11.07 -33.50
N TYR A 274 -6.18 -9.96 -32.79
CA TYR A 274 -5.13 -9.01 -33.12
C TYR A 274 -4.66 -8.30 -31.85
N THR A 275 -3.41 -7.87 -31.87
CA THR A 275 -2.84 -6.96 -30.87
C THR A 275 -2.02 -5.88 -31.57
N LYS A 276 -2.18 -4.64 -31.12
CA LYS A 276 -1.40 -3.50 -31.55
C LYS A 276 -0.93 -2.68 -30.35
N THR A 277 0.36 -2.37 -30.32
CA THR A 277 0.98 -1.56 -29.27
C THR A 277 1.51 -0.27 -29.87
N LEU A 278 1.05 0.87 -29.37
CA LEU A 278 1.57 2.20 -29.72
C LEU A 278 2.42 2.70 -28.55
N LYS A 279 3.69 2.99 -28.80
CA LYS A 279 4.63 3.52 -27.80
C LYS A 279 4.97 4.97 -28.11
N GLY A 280 5.21 5.77 -27.08
CA GLY A 280 5.65 7.15 -27.26
C GLY A 280 4.56 8.09 -27.77
N VAL A 281 3.28 7.78 -27.53
CA VAL A 281 2.17 8.64 -27.97
C VAL A 281 2.21 9.92 -27.13
N GLU A 282 2.59 11.03 -27.75
CA GLU A 282 2.80 12.30 -27.06
C GLU A 282 1.50 12.93 -26.53
N LEU A 283 1.57 13.39 -25.30
CA LEU A 283 0.56 14.17 -24.60
C LEU A 283 1.14 15.56 -24.29
N ASN A 284 0.55 16.60 -24.88
CA ASN A 284 0.92 18.01 -24.65
C ASN A 284 2.42 18.38 -24.82
N GLY A 285 3.26 17.49 -25.36
CA GLY A 285 4.70 17.69 -25.52
C GLY A 285 5.55 17.43 -24.26
N LYS A 286 4.98 16.85 -23.19
CA LYS A 286 5.73 16.56 -21.93
C LYS A 286 5.57 15.13 -21.42
N GLU A 287 4.46 14.47 -21.71
CA GLU A 287 4.18 13.10 -21.27
C GLU A 287 4.01 12.20 -22.50
N THR A 288 4.30 10.90 -22.36
CA THR A 288 4.06 9.91 -23.42
C THR A 288 3.24 8.73 -22.88
N LEU A 289 2.41 8.14 -23.73
CA LEU A 289 1.62 6.95 -23.42
C LEU A 289 2.11 5.74 -24.19
N GLU A 290 2.02 4.59 -23.53
CA GLU A 290 1.98 3.27 -24.17
C GLU A 290 0.53 2.78 -24.17
N ILE A 291 0.01 2.45 -25.35
CA ILE A 291 -1.37 2.00 -25.54
C ILE A 291 -1.33 0.60 -26.16
N VAL A 292 -1.94 -0.37 -25.48
CA VAL A 292 -2.11 -1.73 -25.99
C VAL A 292 -3.57 -1.97 -26.33
N CYS A 293 -3.86 -2.17 -27.61
CA CYS A 293 -5.17 -2.58 -28.12
C CYS A 293 -5.11 -4.05 -28.48
N THR A 294 -5.99 -4.88 -27.92
CA THR A 294 -5.98 -6.32 -28.16
C THR A 294 -7.38 -6.91 -28.15
N SER A 295 -7.61 -7.89 -29.02
CA SER A 295 -8.76 -8.80 -28.95
C SER A 295 -8.38 -10.17 -28.35
N GLU A 296 -7.12 -10.38 -27.98
CA GLU A 296 -6.61 -11.60 -27.35
C GLU A 296 -6.85 -11.52 -25.82
N PRO A 297 -7.70 -12.40 -25.24
CA PRO A 297 -8.03 -12.35 -23.81
C PRO A 297 -6.81 -12.46 -22.91
N ASP A 298 -5.85 -13.33 -23.24
CA ASP A 298 -4.65 -13.56 -22.42
C ASP A 298 -3.74 -12.32 -22.36
N LYS A 299 -3.65 -11.56 -23.46
CA LYS A 299 -2.88 -10.30 -23.48
C LYS A 299 -3.61 -9.19 -22.73
N ALA A 300 -4.93 -9.13 -22.82
CA ALA A 300 -5.73 -8.21 -22.01
C ALA A 300 -5.55 -8.52 -20.51
N ASP A 301 -5.64 -9.79 -20.13
CA ASP A 301 -5.46 -10.26 -18.76
C ASP A 301 -4.02 -10.03 -18.25
N GLN A 302 -3.00 -10.12 -19.11
CA GLN A 302 -1.62 -9.77 -18.77
C GLN A 302 -1.42 -8.28 -18.47
N MET A 303 -2.13 -7.39 -19.18
CA MET A 303 -2.08 -5.93 -18.96
C MET A 303 -2.77 -5.51 -17.66
N MET A 304 -3.75 -6.28 -17.19
CA MET A 304 -4.39 -6.05 -15.90
C MET A 304 -3.48 -6.60 -14.80
N SER A 305 -3.02 -5.74 -13.88
CA SER A 305 -2.12 -6.13 -12.79
C SER A 305 -2.75 -7.24 -11.93
N ARG A 306 -2.31 -8.49 -12.12
CA ARG A 306 -2.85 -9.77 -11.59
C ARG A 306 -4.12 -10.21 -12.34
N PRO A 307 -4.34 -11.53 -12.54
CA PRO A 307 -5.31 -12.03 -13.51
C PRO A 307 -6.72 -11.81 -12.96
N LYS A 308 -7.25 -10.61 -13.17
CA LYS A 308 -8.67 -10.36 -13.12
C LYS A 308 -9.12 -10.49 -14.56
N ARG A 309 -9.95 -11.48 -14.84
CA ARG A 309 -10.71 -11.44 -16.09
C ARG A 309 -11.44 -10.10 -16.11
N LEU A 310 -11.54 -9.47 -17.27
CA LEU A 310 -12.16 -8.15 -17.41
C LEU A 310 -13.49 -8.02 -16.64
N LYS A 311 -14.33 -9.06 -16.69
CA LYS A 311 -15.60 -9.12 -15.95
C LYS A 311 -15.42 -9.01 -14.42
N ASP A 312 -14.43 -9.70 -13.87
CA ASP A 312 -14.13 -9.70 -12.44
C ASP A 312 -13.52 -8.37 -11.98
N LEU A 313 -12.76 -7.71 -12.86
CA LEU A 313 -12.26 -6.37 -12.62
C LEU A 313 -13.41 -5.36 -12.50
N LEU A 314 -14.34 -5.36 -13.46
CA LEU A 314 -15.49 -4.44 -13.48
C LEU A 314 -16.46 -4.65 -12.30
N GLN A 315 -16.48 -5.85 -11.73
CA GLN A 315 -17.28 -6.21 -10.55
C GLN A 315 -16.55 -6.01 -9.21
N GLU A 316 -15.25 -5.70 -9.23
CA GLU A 316 -14.47 -5.48 -8.00
C GLU A 316 -15.11 -4.39 -7.13
N GLU A 317 -15.10 -4.60 -5.80
CA GLU A 317 -15.72 -3.70 -4.82
C GLU A 317 -14.73 -2.98 -3.92
N LYS A 318 -13.54 -3.54 -3.72
CA LYS A 318 -12.67 -3.17 -2.61
C LYS A 318 -11.45 -2.39 -3.03
N LEU A 319 -10.88 -2.72 -4.18
CA LEU A 319 -9.52 -2.28 -4.55
C LEU A 319 -9.49 -1.12 -5.53
N TYR A 320 -10.48 -1.02 -6.41
CA TYR A 320 -10.52 -0.04 -7.48
C TYR A 320 -11.80 0.77 -7.38
N THR A 321 -11.83 1.96 -7.99
CA THR A 321 -13.07 2.70 -8.23
C THR A 321 -13.03 3.18 -9.68
N PHE A 322 -14.08 2.90 -10.43
CA PHE A 322 -14.14 3.26 -11.85
C PHE A 322 -14.54 4.71 -12.02
N VAL A 323 -13.73 5.50 -12.71
CA VAL A 323 -14.03 6.91 -13.00
C VAL A 323 -14.33 7.02 -14.48
N ALA A 324 -15.42 7.70 -14.84
CA ALA A 324 -15.75 8.03 -16.22
C ALA A 324 -16.66 9.25 -16.31
N PHE A 325 -16.71 9.84 -17.50
CA PHE A 325 -17.62 10.93 -17.81
C PHE A 325 -18.90 10.39 -18.44
N SER A 326 -20.07 10.65 -17.84
CA SER A 326 -21.37 10.14 -18.35
C SER A 326 -21.48 8.60 -18.37
N ILE A 327 -20.87 7.96 -17.37
CA ILE A 327 -20.73 6.49 -17.26
C ILE A 327 -22.05 5.72 -17.32
N GLY A 328 -23.18 6.35 -17.01
CA GLY A 328 -24.50 5.71 -17.09
C GLY A 328 -24.82 5.19 -18.50
N GLY A 329 -24.37 5.91 -19.54
CA GLY A 329 -24.51 5.48 -20.94
C GLY A 329 -23.65 4.23 -21.22
N ASP A 330 -22.40 4.25 -20.77
CA ASP A 330 -21.44 3.16 -20.96
C ASP A 330 -21.88 1.90 -20.24
N LYS A 331 -22.38 2.01 -19.01
CA LYS A 331 -22.95 0.89 -18.25
C LYS A 331 -24.07 0.20 -19.02
N LYS A 332 -24.98 0.98 -19.63
CA LYS A 332 -26.07 0.43 -20.44
C LYS A 332 -25.55 -0.29 -21.68
N LYS A 333 -24.46 0.18 -22.29
CA LYS A 333 -23.84 -0.45 -23.45
C LYS A 333 -23.08 -1.72 -23.07
N LEU A 334 -22.27 -1.67 -22.02
CA LEU A 334 -21.55 -2.82 -21.46
C LEU A 334 -22.51 -3.94 -21.04
N GLY A 335 -23.65 -3.60 -20.43
CA GLY A 335 -24.67 -4.59 -20.02
C GLY A 335 -25.23 -5.39 -21.20
N LYS A 336 -25.29 -4.81 -22.40
CA LYS A 336 -25.66 -5.54 -23.63
C LYS A 336 -24.58 -6.52 -24.10
N SER A 337 -23.35 -6.33 -23.64
CA SER A 337 -22.18 -7.17 -23.93
C SER A 337 -21.81 -8.09 -22.76
N VAL A 338 -22.74 -8.33 -21.82
CA VAL A 338 -22.54 -9.22 -20.65
C VAL A 338 -21.42 -8.74 -19.70
N LEU A 339 -21.07 -7.45 -19.79
CA LEU A 339 -20.17 -6.77 -18.88
C LEU A 339 -20.97 -5.80 -18.02
N GLU A 340 -20.68 -5.77 -16.72
CA GLU A 340 -21.34 -4.85 -15.81
C GLU A 340 -20.29 -4.20 -14.91
N ILE A 341 -20.37 -2.87 -14.79
CA ILE A 341 -19.60 -2.13 -13.79
C ILE A 341 -20.41 -2.15 -12.50
N ASN A 342 -19.75 -2.55 -11.41
CA ASN A 342 -20.36 -2.59 -10.09
C ASN A 342 -21.13 -1.29 -9.80
N PRO A 343 -22.43 -1.35 -9.45
CA PRO A 343 -23.26 -0.17 -9.29
C PRO A 343 -22.83 0.74 -8.15
N ASN A 344 -22.08 0.22 -7.19
CA ASN A 344 -21.66 0.96 -6.00
C ASN A 344 -20.21 1.45 -6.08
N ASN A 345 -19.51 1.18 -7.19
CA ASN A 345 -18.05 1.39 -7.26
C ASN A 345 -17.61 2.19 -8.48
N PHE A 346 -18.31 3.29 -8.72
CA PHE A 346 -17.93 4.22 -9.78
C PHE A 346 -18.15 5.69 -9.41
N ILE A 347 -17.48 6.58 -10.14
CA ILE A 347 -17.60 8.03 -10.07
C ILE A 347 -18.00 8.53 -11.45
N ASP A 348 -19.18 9.15 -11.54
CA ASP A 348 -19.63 9.86 -12.73
C ASP A 348 -19.22 11.34 -12.63
N MET A 349 -18.17 11.71 -13.36
CA MET A 349 -17.62 13.07 -13.33
C MET A 349 -18.64 14.12 -13.75
N GLN A 350 -19.50 13.78 -14.72
CA GLN A 350 -20.52 14.70 -15.25
C GLN A 350 -21.50 15.14 -14.17
N ARG A 351 -21.80 14.27 -13.19
CA ARG A 351 -22.75 14.57 -12.09
C ARG A 351 -22.08 15.24 -10.90
N LYS A 352 -20.76 15.18 -10.81
CA LYS A 352 -20.00 15.66 -9.65
C LYS A 352 -19.29 16.99 -9.89
N TRP A 353 -18.88 17.29 -11.12
CA TRP A 353 -18.00 18.43 -11.37
C TRP A 353 -18.66 19.54 -12.15
N LYS A 354 -18.46 20.75 -11.64
CA LYS A 354 -18.93 21.99 -12.22
C LYS A 354 -17.73 22.85 -12.59
N ASP A 355 -17.87 23.57 -13.69
CA ASP A 355 -16.96 24.64 -14.05
C ASP A 355 -16.99 25.71 -12.94
N PRO A 356 -15.85 26.03 -12.29
CA PRO A 356 -15.77 27.02 -11.23
C PRO A 356 -16.22 28.42 -11.65
N LYS A 357 -16.13 28.75 -12.95
CA LYS A 357 -16.47 30.08 -13.49
C LYS A 357 -17.95 30.24 -13.75
N THR A 358 -18.59 29.20 -14.28
CA THR A 358 -20.01 29.25 -14.69
C THR A 358 -20.94 28.55 -13.72
N ASN A 359 -20.40 27.76 -12.78
CA ASN A 359 -21.12 26.89 -11.86
C ASN A 359 -22.09 25.90 -12.56
N LYS A 360 -21.83 25.62 -13.84
CA LYS A 360 -22.56 24.63 -14.64
C LYS A 360 -21.76 23.34 -14.70
N TYR A 361 -22.47 22.21 -14.84
CA TYR A 361 -21.82 20.94 -15.12
C TYR A 361 -21.11 20.99 -16.47
N TYR A 362 -19.97 20.31 -16.58
CA TYR A 362 -19.28 20.20 -17.85
C TYR A 362 -20.11 19.39 -18.85
N ASP A 363 -20.05 19.78 -20.13
CA ASP A 363 -20.78 19.13 -21.22
C ASP A 363 -20.02 17.92 -21.80
N SER A 364 -18.72 17.82 -21.55
CA SER A 364 -17.88 16.71 -22.00
C SER A 364 -16.61 16.51 -21.17
N LEU A 365 -16.01 15.33 -21.31
CA LEU A 365 -14.67 15.06 -20.79
C LEU A 365 -13.61 16.03 -21.34
N ALA A 366 -13.69 16.42 -22.62
CA ALA A 366 -12.73 17.36 -23.22
C ALA A 366 -12.76 18.73 -22.55
N ASP A 367 -13.94 19.19 -22.12
CA ASP A 367 -14.08 20.47 -21.41
C ASP A 367 -13.52 20.36 -19.98
N VAL A 368 -13.77 19.22 -19.31
CA VAL A 368 -13.19 18.92 -17.99
C VAL A 368 -11.65 18.91 -18.08
N ALA A 369 -11.11 18.08 -18.96
CA ALA A 369 -9.66 17.92 -19.12
C ALA A 369 -8.99 19.20 -19.63
N GLY A 370 -9.67 19.96 -20.50
CA GLY A 370 -9.23 21.28 -20.95
C GLY A 370 -9.11 22.29 -19.81
N GLY A 371 -10.13 22.34 -18.95
CA GLY A 371 -10.18 23.28 -17.83
C GLY A 371 -9.34 22.89 -16.61
N VAL A 372 -9.16 21.59 -16.35
CA VAL A 372 -8.53 21.06 -15.12
C VAL A 372 -7.09 20.60 -15.36
N ILE A 373 -6.79 20.02 -16.52
CA ILE A 373 -5.45 19.48 -16.82
C ILE A 373 -4.68 20.44 -17.73
N HIS A 374 -5.14 20.61 -18.97
CA HIS A 374 -4.43 21.41 -19.98
C HIS A 374 -5.32 21.71 -21.21
N PRO A 375 -5.25 22.92 -21.79
CA PRO A 375 -6.05 23.30 -22.98
C PRO A 375 -5.87 22.38 -24.21
N PHE A 376 -4.78 21.62 -24.26
CA PHE A 376 -4.55 20.58 -25.28
C PHE A 376 -5.74 19.62 -25.45
N TYR A 377 -6.41 19.28 -24.35
CA TYR A 377 -7.52 18.33 -24.34
C TYR A 377 -8.82 18.88 -24.92
N GLU A 378 -8.99 20.21 -25.00
CA GLU A 378 -10.17 20.84 -25.63
C GLU A 378 -10.31 20.45 -27.10
N GLY A 379 -9.17 20.20 -27.76
CA GLY A 379 -9.10 19.78 -29.16
C GLY A 379 -9.57 18.34 -29.42
N MET A 380 -9.76 17.50 -28.39
CA MET A 380 -10.13 16.09 -28.58
C MET A 380 -11.48 15.92 -29.27
N LYS A 381 -12.46 16.78 -28.98
CA LYS A 381 -13.79 16.77 -29.62
C LYS A 381 -13.74 16.81 -31.15
N LYS A 382 -12.72 17.45 -31.71
CA LYS A 382 -12.64 17.77 -33.15
C LYS A 382 -11.84 16.73 -33.95
N LYS A 383 -11.25 15.72 -33.28
CA LYS A 383 -10.28 14.79 -33.91
C LYS A 383 -10.91 13.53 -34.51
N MET A 384 -12.19 13.25 -34.28
CA MET A 384 -12.85 12.03 -34.79
C MET A 384 -13.88 12.37 -35.87
N LYS A 385 -13.71 11.83 -37.09
CA LYS A 385 -14.68 12.03 -38.18
C LYS A 385 -15.85 11.07 -38.01
N ARG A 386 -17.02 11.44 -38.55
CA ARG A 386 -18.22 10.58 -38.54
C ARG A 386 -17.99 9.25 -39.28
N GLU A 387 -17.11 9.26 -40.27
CA GLU A 387 -16.72 8.07 -41.04
C GLU A 387 -15.88 7.09 -40.20
N ASP A 388 -14.95 7.62 -39.39
CA ASP A 388 -14.13 6.81 -38.48
C ASP A 388 -14.99 6.08 -37.44
N HIS A 389 -16.16 6.63 -37.09
CA HIS A 389 -17.06 6.00 -36.12
C HIS A 389 -17.58 4.62 -36.56
N LYS A 390 -17.61 4.34 -37.88
CA LYS A 390 -18.03 3.02 -38.38
C LYS A 390 -16.99 1.94 -38.12
N LEU A 391 -15.72 2.32 -37.99
CA LEU A 391 -14.59 1.38 -37.88
C LEU A 391 -14.52 0.69 -36.51
N TRP A 392 -15.16 1.25 -35.47
CA TRP A 392 -15.17 0.67 -34.12
C TRP A 392 -15.74 -0.75 -34.03
N ALA A 393 -16.59 -1.14 -34.98
CA ALA A 393 -17.27 -2.43 -34.98
C ALA A 393 -16.81 -3.40 -36.09
N THR A 394 -16.02 -2.94 -37.08
CA THR A 394 -15.88 -3.66 -38.36
C THR A 394 -14.47 -4.01 -38.76
N SER A 395 -13.45 -3.54 -38.03
CA SER A 395 -12.04 -3.78 -38.40
C SER A 395 -11.12 -3.69 -37.19
N PRO A 396 -9.91 -4.28 -37.25
CA PRO A 396 -8.83 -3.89 -36.34
C PRO A 396 -8.70 -2.37 -36.31
N LEU A 397 -8.64 -1.78 -35.11
CA LEU A 397 -8.68 -0.33 -34.98
C LEU A 397 -7.43 0.31 -35.61
N PRO A 398 -7.58 1.35 -36.45
CA PRO A 398 -6.44 2.13 -36.94
C PRO A 398 -5.82 2.98 -35.82
N ASP A 399 -4.58 3.42 -36.02
CA ASP A 399 -3.77 4.08 -34.98
C ASP A 399 -4.40 5.34 -34.42
N ASN A 400 -5.11 6.10 -35.25
CA ASN A 400 -5.83 7.30 -34.81
C ASN A 400 -6.95 6.97 -33.82
N LEU A 401 -7.67 5.86 -33.99
CA LEU A 401 -8.73 5.44 -33.06
C LEU A 401 -8.17 4.81 -31.78
N ILE A 402 -7.10 4.02 -31.89
CA ILE A 402 -6.39 3.50 -30.71
C ILE A 402 -5.81 4.65 -29.88
N THR A 403 -5.18 5.62 -30.55
CA THR A 403 -4.65 6.83 -29.92
C THR A 403 -5.76 7.62 -29.25
N TYR A 404 -6.89 7.84 -29.93
CA TYR A 404 -8.04 8.52 -29.35
C TYR A 404 -8.54 7.81 -28.09
N ALA A 405 -8.77 6.50 -28.13
CA ALA A 405 -9.24 5.72 -26.98
C ALA A 405 -8.29 5.81 -25.78
N GLY A 406 -6.98 5.69 -26.03
CA GLY A 406 -5.99 5.77 -24.95
C GLY A 406 -5.90 7.16 -24.33
N ILE A 407 -5.96 8.22 -25.13
CA ILE A 407 -5.96 9.60 -24.61
C ILE A 407 -7.27 9.89 -23.86
N ASP A 408 -8.42 9.40 -24.32
CA ASP A 408 -9.73 9.55 -23.67
C ASP A 408 -9.75 8.88 -22.27
N ALA A 409 -9.28 7.63 -22.19
CA ALA A 409 -9.13 6.92 -20.93
C ALA A 409 -8.13 7.61 -19.99
N TYR A 410 -7.00 8.09 -20.52
CA TYR A 410 -5.99 8.80 -19.74
C TYR A 410 -6.49 10.16 -19.22
N ALA A 411 -7.18 10.93 -20.05
CA ALA A 411 -7.75 12.22 -19.67
C ALA A 411 -8.77 12.05 -18.53
N THR A 412 -9.56 10.97 -18.57
CA THR A 412 -10.46 10.59 -17.49
C THR A 412 -9.72 10.27 -16.19
N TYR A 413 -8.60 9.53 -16.26
CA TYR A 413 -7.81 9.18 -15.09
C TYR A 413 -7.07 10.37 -14.46
N LYS A 414 -6.54 11.27 -15.29
CA LYS A 414 -5.78 12.45 -14.84
C LYS A 414 -6.65 13.59 -14.32
N SER A 415 -7.88 13.72 -14.83
CA SER A 415 -8.82 14.74 -14.38
C SER A 415 -9.30 14.39 -12.99
#